data_AF-A0A359KPK0-F1
#
_entry.id   AF-A0A359KPK0-F1
#
_cell.length_a   1.000
_cell.length_b   1.000
_cell.length_c   1.000
_cell.angle_alpha   90.00
_cell.angle_beta   90.00
_cell.angle_gamma   90.00
#
_symmetry.space_group_name_H-M   'P 1'
#
loop_
_entity.id
_entity.type
_entity.pdbx_description
1 polymer ?
#
loop_
_entity_poly.entity_id
_entity_poly.type
_entity_poly.pdbx_seq_one_letter_code
_entity_poly.pdbx_strand_id
1 'polypeptide(L)'
;MREPQRQAANWADQWGIGWDLREIDGVQVIGHGGSINGFKSLLTVVPERQSALVLLTNSGRGDVVNRAVERWWIERELGLRLPERPRVTLDDTALTQMAGRYHGPDTTIDLVPDGGNLRLEMTAPGPNGGDPVAWPAETLTPIGGRDFLVTSGAGAGERVDIVPDRDDR
;
A
#
# COMPACT_ATOMS: atom_id res chain seq x y z
N MET A 1 7.87 15.10 -15.73
CA MET A 1 7.74 14.71 -14.30
C MET A 1 6.75 13.57 -14.09
N ARG A 2 5.57 13.61 -14.73
CA ARG A 2 4.55 12.53 -14.67
C ARG A 2 4.72 11.39 -15.68
N GLU A 3 5.89 11.31 -16.31
CA GLU A 3 6.21 10.22 -17.24
C GLU A 3 6.78 9.03 -16.47
N PRO A 4 6.41 7.78 -16.81
CA PRO A 4 6.93 6.59 -16.16
C PRO A 4 8.46 6.52 -16.24
N GLN A 5 9.12 6.37 -15.09
CA GLN A 5 10.57 6.17 -15.01
C GLN A 5 10.90 4.73 -14.63
N ARG A 6 10.13 4.14 -13.71
CA ARG A 6 10.28 2.75 -13.23
C ARG A 6 8.93 2.15 -12.89
N GLN A 7 8.86 0.82 -12.93
CA GLN A 7 7.77 0.07 -12.32
C GLN A 7 7.81 0.28 -10.80
N ALA A 8 6.64 0.47 -10.20
CA ALA A 8 6.49 0.49 -8.75
C ALA A 8 5.97 -0.87 -8.26
N ALA A 9 6.26 -1.19 -7.00
CA ALA A 9 5.95 -2.48 -6.40
C ALA A 9 4.60 -2.48 -5.63
N ASN A 10 4.16 -1.33 -5.11
CA ASN A 10 3.11 -1.27 -4.07
C ASN A 10 1.85 -0.49 -4.52
N TRP A 11 1.45 0.53 -3.75
CA TRP A 11 0.40 1.54 -3.98
C TRP A 11 0.39 2.30 -5.32
N ALA A 12 1.35 2.07 -6.21
CA ALA A 12 1.44 2.68 -7.54
C ALA A 12 1.79 1.61 -8.57
N ASP A 13 1.40 1.82 -9.83
CA ASP A 13 1.80 0.93 -10.92
C ASP A 13 3.19 1.32 -11.46
N GLN A 14 3.46 2.62 -11.50
CA GLN A 14 4.74 3.19 -11.95
C GLN A 14 5.14 4.39 -11.08
N TRP A 15 6.40 4.77 -11.16
CA TRP A 15 6.94 5.95 -10.48
C TRP A 15 7.45 6.97 -11.50
N GLY A 16 7.02 8.22 -11.33
CA GLY A 16 7.52 9.38 -12.05
C GLY A 16 8.64 10.09 -11.29
N ILE A 17 8.96 11.33 -11.66
CA ILE A 17 9.85 12.20 -10.86
C ILE A 17 9.01 12.84 -9.76
N GLY A 18 8.94 12.19 -8.60
CA GLY A 18 8.20 12.66 -7.42
C GLY A 18 6.69 12.41 -7.47
N TRP A 19 6.23 11.43 -8.27
CA TRP A 19 4.81 11.12 -8.44
C TRP A 19 4.57 9.61 -8.40
N ASP A 20 3.59 9.16 -7.62
CA ASP A 20 2.94 7.88 -7.89
C ASP A 20 2.12 7.99 -9.18
N LEU A 21 2.22 6.96 -10.03
CA LEU A 21 1.47 6.88 -11.28
C LEU A 21 0.62 5.61 -11.25
N ARG A 22 -0.68 5.79 -11.46
CA ARG A 22 -1.68 4.73 -11.54
C ARG A 22 -2.50 4.90 -12.81
N GLU A 23 -3.03 3.79 -13.30
CA GLU A 23 -4.09 3.79 -14.30
C GLU A 23 -5.38 3.24 -13.69
N ILE A 24 -6.45 4.03 -13.74
CA ILE A 24 -7.76 3.65 -13.22
C ILE A 24 -8.77 3.83 -14.34
N ASP A 25 -9.38 2.73 -14.78
CA ASP A 25 -10.39 2.73 -15.85
C ASP A 25 -9.89 3.39 -17.14
N GLY A 26 -8.62 3.13 -17.49
CA GLY A 26 -7.93 3.72 -18.65
C GLY A 26 -7.57 5.21 -18.50
N VAL A 27 -7.75 5.80 -17.31
CA VAL A 27 -7.45 7.21 -17.03
C VAL A 27 -6.21 7.30 -16.13
N GLN A 28 -5.30 8.21 -16.47
CA GLN A 28 -4.12 8.47 -15.66
C GLN A 28 -4.51 9.15 -14.35
N VAL A 29 -4.07 8.55 -13.24
CA VAL A 29 -4.17 9.14 -11.90
C VAL A 29 -2.76 9.27 -11.35
N ILE A 30 -2.37 10.48 -10.96
CA ILE A 30 -1.07 10.75 -10.36
C ILE A 30 -1.25 11.28 -8.95
N GLY A 31 -0.28 11.02 -8.06
CA GLY A 31 -0.39 11.48 -6.70
C GLY A 31 0.93 11.55 -5.96
N HIS A 32 0.82 11.92 -4.69
CA HIS A 32 1.85 11.65 -3.70
C HIS A 32 1.26 11.68 -2.29
N GLY A 33 1.64 10.71 -1.46
CA GLY A 33 1.34 10.70 -0.03
C GLY A 33 2.36 11.46 0.80
N GLY A 34 2.05 11.73 2.07
CA GLY A 34 3.02 12.24 3.02
C GLY A 34 2.71 11.76 4.42
N SER A 35 3.75 11.52 5.20
CA SER A 35 3.64 11.05 6.57
C SER A 35 4.72 11.67 7.43
N ILE A 36 4.30 12.26 8.55
CA ILE A 36 5.15 12.62 9.68
C ILE A 36 4.39 12.28 10.97
N ASN A 37 5.06 12.25 12.11
CA ASN A 37 4.47 11.88 13.40
C ASN A 37 3.14 12.60 13.66
N GLY A 38 2.04 11.83 13.64
CA GLY A 38 0.70 12.35 13.89
C GLY A 38 0.01 13.03 12.71
N PHE A 39 0.60 13.08 11.52
CA PHE A 39 0.01 13.73 10.34
C PHE A 39 0.16 12.91 9.07
N LYS A 40 -0.90 12.90 8.24
CA LYS A 40 -0.89 12.31 6.91
C LYS A 40 -1.41 13.30 5.88
N SER A 41 -0.79 13.31 4.70
CA SER A 41 -1.26 14.02 3.52
C SER A 41 -1.47 13.06 2.35
N LEU A 42 -2.41 13.42 1.48
CA LEU A 42 -2.64 12.75 0.20
C LEU A 42 -2.98 13.80 -0.85
N LEU A 43 -2.24 13.78 -1.95
CA LEU A 43 -2.56 14.50 -3.18
C LEU A 43 -2.91 13.48 -4.26
N THR A 44 -4.06 13.64 -4.89
CA THR A 44 -4.48 12.86 -6.06
C THR A 44 -4.90 13.83 -7.16
N VAL A 45 -4.39 13.64 -8.37
CA VAL A 45 -4.66 14.48 -9.54
C VAL A 45 -5.07 13.58 -10.70
N VAL A 46 -6.14 13.95 -11.39
CA VAL A 46 -6.65 13.27 -12.58
C VAL A 46 -6.63 14.27 -13.74
N PRO A 47 -5.51 14.37 -14.48
CA PRO A 47 -5.30 15.44 -15.46
C PRO A 47 -6.35 15.48 -16.56
N GLU A 48 -6.76 14.33 -17.10
CA GLU A 48 -7.77 14.20 -18.15
C GLU A 48 -9.15 14.68 -17.69
N ARG A 49 -9.39 14.70 -16.37
CA ARG A 49 -10.63 15.20 -15.76
C ARG A 49 -10.48 16.60 -15.17
N GLN A 50 -9.33 17.25 -15.36
CA GLN A 50 -9.00 18.58 -14.83
C GLN A 50 -9.32 18.72 -13.32
N SER A 51 -9.09 17.64 -12.58
CA SER A 51 -9.57 17.49 -11.20
C SER A 51 -8.43 17.09 -10.27
N ALA A 52 -8.47 17.59 -9.04
CA ALA A 52 -7.51 17.24 -8.00
C ALA A 52 -8.19 17.17 -6.63
N LEU A 53 -7.69 16.28 -5.77
CA LEU A 53 -8.10 16.08 -4.40
C LEU A 53 -6.88 16.25 -3.49
N VAL A 54 -7.05 17.04 -2.43
CA VAL A 54 -6.04 17.23 -1.39
C VAL A 54 -6.67 16.91 -0.05
N LEU A 55 -6.06 15.98 0.68
CA LEU A 55 -6.48 15.60 2.03
C LEU A 55 -5.34 15.78 3.00
N LEU A 56 -5.62 16.44 4.12
CA LEU A 56 -4.69 16.68 5.21
C LEU A 56 -5.35 16.21 6.50
N THR A 57 -4.65 15.39 7.26
CA THR A 57 -5.16 14.81 8.50
C THR A 57 -4.13 14.92 9.62
N ASN A 58 -4.60 15.20 10.82
CA ASN A 58 -3.82 15.32 12.05
C ASN A 58 -3.98 14.08 12.95
N SER A 59 -3.88 12.91 12.33
CA SER A 59 -3.81 11.63 13.03
C SER A 59 -2.76 10.75 12.39
N GLY A 60 -2.02 9.99 13.21
CA GLY A 60 -1.10 8.95 12.72
C GLY A 60 -1.80 7.87 11.89
N ARG A 61 -3.14 7.76 12.00
CA ARG A 61 -4.00 6.84 11.26
C ARG A 61 -4.87 7.55 10.19
N GLY A 62 -4.52 8.79 9.84
CA GLY A 62 -5.28 9.58 8.89
C GLY A 62 -5.33 9.01 7.47
N ASP A 63 -4.43 8.09 7.14
CA ASP A 63 -4.38 7.35 5.89
C ASP A 63 -5.66 6.51 5.66
N VAL A 64 -6.27 5.97 6.72
CA VAL A 64 -7.52 5.20 6.62
C VAL A 64 -8.66 6.05 6.05
N VAL A 65 -8.85 7.26 6.58
CA VAL A 65 -9.88 8.17 6.07
C VAL A 65 -9.49 8.74 4.71
N ASN A 66 -8.20 9.05 4.49
CA ASN A 66 -7.72 9.57 3.21
C ASN A 66 -8.02 8.61 2.06
N ARG A 67 -7.70 7.31 2.21
CA ARG A 67 -8.00 6.28 1.21
C ARG A 67 -9.50 6.12 0.97
N ALA A 68 -10.30 6.16 2.02
CA ALA A 68 -11.75 6.02 1.90
C ALA A 68 -12.37 7.19 1.12
N VAL A 69 -11.94 8.42 1.41
CA VAL A 69 -12.41 9.62 0.71
C VAL A 69 -11.89 9.67 -0.73
N GLU A 70 -10.63 9.31 -0.97
CA GLU A 70 -10.08 9.22 -2.34
C GLU A 70 -10.86 8.22 -3.19
N ARG A 71 -11.10 7.01 -2.67
CA ARG A 71 -11.90 5.99 -3.34
C ARG A 71 -13.30 6.51 -3.68
N TRP A 72 -13.98 7.08 -2.68
CA TRP A 72 -15.31 7.65 -2.87
C TRP A 72 -15.30 8.73 -3.95
N TRP A 73 -14.32 9.63 -3.95
CA TRP A 73 -14.21 10.71 -4.92
C TRP A 73 -13.95 10.18 -6.34
N ILE A 74 -13.03 9.23 -6.50
CA ILE A 74 -12.74 8.58 -7.80
C ILE A 74 -13.99 7.90 -8.36
N GLU A 75 -14.71 7.12 -7.54
CA GLU A 75 -15.86 6.35 -8.01
C GLU A 75 -17.12 7.19 -8.19
N ARG A 76 -17.40 8.13 -7.27
CA ARG A 76 -18.66 8.88 -7.24
C ARG A 76 -18.59 10.18 -8.02
N GLU A 77 -17.51 10.94 -7.86
CA GLU A 77 -17.38 12.26 -8.48
C GLU A 77 -16.78 12.17 -9.88
N LEU A 78 -15.79 11.30 -10.09
CA LEU A 78 -15.17 11.13 -11.41
C LEU A 78 -15.80 9.99 -12.24
N GLY A 79 -16.61 9.14 -11.61
CA GLY A 79 -17.28 8.01 -12.28
C GLY A 79 -16.31 6.94 -12.79
N LEU A 80 -15.10 6.86 -12.24
CA LEU A 80 -14.09 5.89 -12.64
C LEU A 80 -14.24 4.60 -11.82
N ARG A 81 -14.08 3.46 -12.47
CA ARG A 81 -14.10 2.17 -11.77
C ARG A 81 -12.71 1.81 -11.24
N LEU A 82 -12.59 1.70 -9.92
CA LEU A 82 -11.37 1.14 -9.33
C LEU A 82 -11.17 -0.32 -9.77
N PRO A 83 -9.92 -0.74 -10.04
CA PRO A 83 -9.64 -2.08 -10.52
C PRO A 83 -9.99 -3.12 -9.44
N GLU A 84 -10.77 -4.12 -9.81
CA GLU A 84 -10.90 -5.33 -9.02
C GLU A 84 -9.59 -6.14 -9.11
N ARG A 85 -9.11 -6.65 -7.98
CA ARG A 85 -7.89 -7.44 -7.91
C ARG A 85 -8.26 -8.90 -7.66
N PRO A 86 -8.08 -9.79 -8.65
CA PRO A 86 -8.43 -11.19 -8.48
C PRO A 86 -7.54 -11.81 -7.40
N ARG A 87 -8.15 -12.65 -6.57
CA ARG A 87 -7.45 -13.49 -5.61
C ARG A 87 -6.78 -14.62 -6.37
N VAL A 88 -5.55 -14.96 -5.99
CA VAL A 88 -4.88 -16.17 -6.47
C VAL A 88 -4.58 -17.09 -5.30
N THR A 89 -4.40 -18.38 -5.57
CA THR A 89 -3.92 -19.34 -4.59
C THR A 89 -2.44 -19.58 -4.84
N LEU A 90 -1.63 -19.45 -3.80
CA LEU A 90 -0.24 -19.87 -3.78
C LEU A 90 -0.11 -21.17 -3.00
N ASP A 91 0.86 -22.01 -3.35
CA ASP A 91 1.18 -23.19 -2.56
C ASP A 91 1.96 -22.81 -1.28
N ASP A 92 1.98 -23.75 -0.33
CA ASP A 92 2.64 -23.55 0.96
C ASP A 92 4.14 -23.30 0.81
N THR A 93 4.77 -23.81 -0.25
CA THR A 93 6.20 -23.61 -0.50
C THR A 93 6.47 -22.15 -0.86
N ALA A 94 5.67 -21.57 -1.76
CA ALA A 94 5.77 -20.16 -2.15
C ALA A 94 5.51 -19.22 -0.96
N LEU A 95 4.49 -19.51 -0.15
CA LEU A 95 4.22 -18.72 1.06
C LEU A 95 5.35 -18.81 2.08
N THR A 96 5.92 -20.01 2.27
CA THR A 96 7.05 -20.21 3.19
C THR A 96 8.31 -19.49 2.71
N GLN A 97 8.55 -19.41 1.39
CA GLN A 97 9.68 -18.64 0.83
C GLN A 97 9.58 -17.14 1.06
N MET A 98 8.36 -16.61 1.23
CA MET A 98 8.11 -15.20 1.53
C MET A 98 7.99 -14.92 3.03
N ALA A 99 7.78 -15.96 3.84
CA ALA A 99 7.73 -15.85 5.29
C ALA A 99 9.08 -15.49 5.88
N GLY A 100 9.06 -14.82 7.03
CA GLY A 100 10.26 -14.44 7.75
C GLY A 100 10.18 -13.04 8.34
N ARG A 101 11.31 -12.61 8.90
CA ARG A 101 11.46 -11.30 9.53
C ARG A 101 12.16 -10.34 8.57
N TYR A 102 11.52 -9.21 8.32
CA TYR A 102 12.01 -8.12 7.49
C TYR A 102 12.32 -6.91 8.39
N HIS A 103 13.45 -6.25 8.12
CA HIS A 103 13.88 -5.07 8.86
C HIS A 103 13.95 -3.86 7.92
N GLY A 104 13.21 -2.81 8.26
CA GLY A 104 13.42 -1.46 7.75
C GLY A 104 14.21 -0.61 8.76
N PRO A 105 14.51 0.66 8.43
CA PRO A 105 15.25 1.56 9.33
C PRO A 105 14.65 1.68 10.73
N ASP A 106 13.32 1.75 10.81
CA ASP A 106 12.59 1.98 12.07
C ASP A 106 11.52 0.91 12.35
N THR A 107 11.32 -0.04 11.45
CA THR A 107 10.18 -0.98 11.51
C THR A 107 10.65 -2.42 11.34
N THR A 108 10.10 -3.31 12.14
CA THR A 108 10.25 -4.76 11.96
C THR A 108 8.92 -5.35 11.54
N ILE A 109 8.94 -6.19 10.51
CA ILE A 109 7.78 -6.90 9.98
C ILE A 109 8.05 -8.40 10.06
N ASP A 110 7.18 -9.15 10.72
CA ASP A 110 7.15 -10.60 10.71
C ASP A 110 6.02 -11.08 9.78
N LEU A 111 6.35 -11.88 8.78
CA LEU A 111 5.40 -12.51 7.86
C LEU A 111 5.30 -14.01 8.18
N VAL A 112 4.09 -14.46 8.51
CA VAL A 112 3.82 -15.84 8.94
C VAL A 112 2.76 -16.48 8.04
N PRO A 113 2.99 -17.67 7.45
CA PRO A 113 1.96 -18.37 6.67
C PRO A 113 0.73 -18.67 7.54
N ASP A 114 -0.45 -18.38 7.00
CA ASP A 114 -1.74 -18.60 7.68
C ASP A 114 -2.83 -18.97 6.67
N GLY A 115 -3.12 -20.27 6.54
CA GLY A 115 -4.27 -20.76 5.76
C GLY A 115 -4.34 -20.26 4.31
N GLY A 116 -3.23 -20.32 3.56
CA GLY A 116 -3.15 -19.82 2.17
C GLY A 116 -2.91 -18.31 2.04
N ASN A 117 -2.73 -17.61 3.17
CA ASN A 117 -2.39 -16.19 3.27
C ASN A 117 -1.05 -16.00 4.01
N LEU A 118 -0.62 -14.75 4.15
CA LEU A 118 0.39 -14.36 5.12
C LEU A 118 -0.24 -13.45 6.19
N ARG A 119 0.09 -13.70 7.46
CA ARG A 119 -0.17 -12.76 8.55
C ARG A 119 1.02 -11.81 8.67
N LEU A 120 0.73 -10.51 8.60
CA LEU A 120 1.69 -9.43 8.79
C LEU A 120 1.61 -8.93 10.22
N GLU A 121 2.70 -9.04 10.95
CA GLU A 121 2.88 -8.48 12.29
C GLU A 121 3.94 -7.39 12.22
N MET A 122 3.59 -6.17 12.62
CA MET A 122 4.48 -5.02 12.49
C MET A 122 4.76 -4.39 13.85
N THR A 123 6.03 -4.09 14.10
CA THR A 123 6.47 -3.25 15.23
C THR A 123 7.16 -2.02 14.67
N ALA A 124 6.70 -0.83 15.08
CA ALA A 124 7.22 0.46 14.64
C ALA A 124 7.41 1.40 15.85
N PRO A 125 8.12 2.54 15.72
CA PRO A 125 8.36 3.43 16.85
C PRO A 125 7.05 4.00 17.37
N GLY A 126 6.99 4.22 18.68
CA GLY A 126 5.86 4.90 19.30
C GLY A 126 5.74 6.35 18.81
N PRO A 127 4.57 6.98 18.99
CA PRO A 127 4.37 8.38 18.65
C PRO A 127 5.47 9.25 19.27
N ASN A 128 5.98 10.22 18.49
CA ASN A 128 7.03 11.16 18.91
C ASN A 128 8.34 10.50 19.38
N GLY A 129 8.69 9.34 18.80
CA GLY A 129 9.92 8.61 19.16
C GLY A 129 9.82 7.86 20.48
N GLY A 130 8.60 7.57 20.94
CA GLY A 130 8.36 6.72 22.10
C GLY A 130 8.73 5.25 21.82
N ASP A 131 8.57 4.42 22.85
CA ASP A 131 8.90 3.00 22.79
C ASP A 131 8.21 2.30 21.60
N PRO A 132 8.86 1.32 20.96
CA PRO A 132 8.25 0.56 19.87
C PRO A 132 6.93 -0.07 20.28
N VAL A 133 5.93 0.04 19.40
CA VAL A 133 4.58 -0.50 19.62
C VAL A 133 4.26 -1.53 18.54
N ALA A 134 3.72 -2.67 18.96
CA ALA A 134 3.15 -3.66 18.05
C ALA A 134 1.82 -3.15 17.49
N TRP A 135 1.69 -3.16 16.17
CA TRP A 135 0.45 -2.84 15.48
C TRP A 135 -0.45 -4.07 15.44
N PRO A 136 -1.79 -3.90 15.37
CA PRO A 136 -2.69 -5.02 15.15
C PRO A 136 -2.29 -5.78 13.87
N ALA A 137 -2.20 -7.11 13.97
CA ALA A 137 -1.83 -7.94 12.84
C ALA A 137 -2.82 -7.83 11.68
N GLU A 138 -2.31 -7.93 10.45
CA GLU A 138 -3.10 -7.82 9.23
C GLU A 138 -2.95 -9.08 8.37
N THR A 139 -3.98 -9.39 7.58
CA THR A 139 -3.98 -10.52 6.65
C THR A 139 -3.61 -10.06 5.25
N LEU A 140 -2.59 -10.66 4.66
CA LEU A 140 -2.16 -10.47 3.29
C LEU A 140 -2.65 -11.64 2.45
N THR A 141 -3.52 -11.35 1.49
CA THR A 141 -4.08 -12.36 0.61
C THR A 141 -3.47 -12.27 -0.78
N PRO A 142 -2.97 -13.37 -1.37
CA PRO A 142 -2.30 -13.33 -2.66
C PRO A 142 -3.20 -12.81 -3.78
N ILE A 143 -2.63 -11.93 -4.61
CA ILE A 143 -3.21 -11.45 -5.87
C ILE A 143 -2.25 -11.63 -7.06
N GLY A 144 -1.05 -12.15 -6.80
CA GLY A 144 -0.02 -12.51 -7.77
C GLY A 144 1.05 -13.40 -7.13
N GLY A 145 2.16 -13.65 -7.84
CA GLY A 145 3.24 -14.51 -7.32
C GLY A 145 3.99 -13.91 -6.13
N ARG A 146 4.08 -12.58 -6.05
CA ARG A 146 4.66 -11.81 -4.94
C ARG A 146 3.79 -10.64 -4.48
N ASP A 147 2.70 -10.39 -5.20
CA ASP A 147 1.75 -9.32 -4.91
C ASP A 147 0.64 -9.82 -4.00
N PHE A 148 0.39 -9.07 -2.94
CA PHE A 148 -0.64 -9.34 -1.95
C PHE A 148 -1.54 -8.11 -1.78
N LEU A 149 -2.79 -8.38 -1.41
CA LEU A 149 -3.73 -7.37 -0.94
C LEU A 149 -3.93 -7.54 0.56
N VAL A 150 -3.83 -6.46 1.32
CA VAL A 150 -4.23 -6.44 2.72
C VAL A 150 -5.76 -6.56 2.81
N THR A 151 -6.28 -7.53 3.57
CA THR A 151 -7.72 -7.84 3.65
C THR A 151 -8.33 -7.66 5.02
N SER A 152 -7.53 -7.32 6.03
CA SER A 152 -7.99 -7.02 7.39
C SER A 152 -7.27 -5.78 7.93
N GLY A 153 -7.77 -5.23 9.04
CA GLY A 153 -7.09 -4.15 9.74
C GLY A 153 -7.20 -2.78 9.05
N ALA A 154 -6.26 -1.90 9.39
CA ALA A 154 -6.24 -0.51 8.94
C ALA A 154 -5.73 -0.38 7.50
N GLY A 155 -4.84 -1.27 7.08
CA GLY A 155 -4.27 -1.35 5.74
C GLY A 155 -5.21 -1.98 4.71
N ALA A 156 -6.41 -2.43 5.10
CA ALA A 156 -7.33 -3.13 4.19
C ALA A 156 -7.53 -2.38 2.85
N GLY A 157 -7.27 -3.08 1.75
CA GLY A 157 -7.30 -2.55 0.38
C GLY A 157 -5.95 -2.07 -0.15
N GLU A 158 -4.89 -2.05 0.67
CA GLU A 158 -3.53 -1.74 0.21
C GLU A 158 -2.86 -2.95 -0.45
N ARG A 159 -1.92 -2.65 -1.35
CA ARG A 159 -1.06 -3.63 -2.01
C ARG A 159 0.30 -3.70 -1.32
N VAL A 160 0.77 -4.93 -1.15
CA VAL A 160 2.11 -5.25 -0.66
C VAL A 160 2.77 -6.16 -1.68
N ASP A 161 3.94 -5.78 -2.17
CA ASP A 161 4.82 -6.67 -2.93
C ASP A 161 5.93 -7.15 -2.01
N ILE A 162 6.10 -8.47 -1.94
CA ILE A 162 7.09 -9.11 -1.08
C ILE A 162 8.27 -9.51 -1.95
N VAL A 163 9.37 -8.80 -1.74
CA VAL A 163 10.65 -9.12 -2.36
C VAL A 163 11.47 -9.88 -1.32
N PRO A 164 11.48 -11.23 -1.34
CA PRO A 164 12.34 -12.00 -0.45
C PRO A 164 13.80 -11.63 -0.72
N ASP A 165 14.62 -11.75 0.31
CA ASP A 165 16.05 -11.52 0.18
C ASP A 165 16.57 -12.43 -0.93
N ARG A 166 17.30 -11.85 -1.89
CA ARG A 166 17.97 -12.68 -2.88
C ARG A 166 19.10 -13.33 -2.12
N ASP A 167 19.14 -14.66 -2.07
CA ASP A 167 20.41 -15.34 -1.81
C ASP A 167 21.45 -14.70 -2.73
N ASP A 168 22.40 -13.98 -2.13
CA ASP A 168 23.52 -13.35 -2.80
C ASP A 168 24.16 -14.40 -3.72
N ARG A 169 24.17 -14.11 -5.03
CA ARG A 169 24.98 -14.85 -6.00
C ARG A 169 26.38 -14.29 -6.05
#